data_AF-A0A8J6B2U7-F1
#
_entry.id   AF-A0A8J6B2U7-F1
#
_cell.length_a   1.000
_cell.length_b   1.000
_cell.length_c   1.000
_cell.angle_alpha   90.00
_cell.angle_beta   90.00
_cell.angle_gamma   90.00
#
_symmetry.space_group_name_H-M   'P 1'
#
loop_
_entity.id
_entity.type
_entity.pdbx_description
1 polymer ?
#
loop_
_entity_poly.entity_id
_entity_poly.type
_entity_poly.pdbx_seq_one_letter_code
_entity_poly.pdbx_strand_id
1 'polypeptide(L)'
;MARDHIQTLLLCALPASGKSETRKFLASLSDEDLKTNFKIAETVQLDDYPYVDMMRKIDDALMEKNQPRMFFAAADKGFINSYDWGTLMHLINEDYEDLINKPARPAYEHSSKWMFERMDAARALVGIKDSIMSKPADVLEHLYSKLDATNDVLMSEKFDCFPDTLEDKTVVIEFARGGAQGSEMPLKPPMGYEYSFSCLSDRILSGAAVLYVWVTPEMSRAKNIARAQEKAGDAATSANLSLNHGVPMSVMLGDYGCDDIEYLLETSGIPDAVKITAQKSGKEFVIPLGRFDNREDLTTFARGPRAEWSTEDIAKIRAAFEKCFAGLTERYVNM
;
A
#
# COMPACT_ATOMS: atom_id res chain seq x y z
N MET A 1 20.35 -10.86 17.83
CA MET A 1 20.39 -12.19 17.21
C MET A 1 20.17 -11.98 15.72
N ALA A 2 20.91 -12.68 14.86
CA ALA A 2 20.68 -12.61 13.42
C ALA A 2 19.22 -13.00 13.13
N ARG A 3 18.56 -12.28 12.22
CA ARG A 3 17.18 -12.58 11.83
C ARG A 3 17.20 -13.64 10.76
N ASP A 4 16.45 -14.74 10.94
CA ASP A 4 16.41 -15.84 9.96
C ASP A 4 15.55 -15.51 8.73
N HIS A 5 14.64 -14.54 8.85
CA HIS A 5 13.76 -14.03 7.80
C HIS A 5 13.44 -12.54 7.96
N ILE A 6 12.91 -11.94 6.89
CA ILE A 6 12.39 -10.57 6.87
C ILE A 6 11.11 -10.51 7.72
N GLN A 7 11.11 -9.68 8.76
CA GLN A 7 9.97 -9.53 9.68
C GLN A 7 8.88 -8.67 9.05
N THR A 8 9.28 -7.61 8.35
CA THR A 8 8.36 -6.72 7.65
C THR A 8 8.89 -6.40 6.25
N LEU A 9 8.12 -6.75 5.22
CA LEU A 9 8.45 -6.46 3.83
C LEU A 9 7.54 -5.33 3.33
N LEU A 10 8.10 -4.16 3.09
CA LEU A 10 7.39 -3.05 2.46
C LEU A 10 7.39 -3.27 0.95
N LEU A 11 6.25 -3.66 0.39
CA LEU A 11 6.06 -3.88 -1.05
C LEU A 11 5.61 -2.57 -1.71
N CYS A 12 6.57 -1.86 -2.28
CA CYS A 12 6.38 -0.50 -2.79
C CYS A 12 6.47 -0.47 -4.32
N ALA A 13 5.65 0.37 -4.95
CA ALA A 13 5.72 0.65 -6.39
C ALA A 13 4.75 1.76 -6.76
N LEU A 14 5.00 2.45 -7.88
CA LEU A 14 3.95 3.22 -8.55
C LEU A 14 2.74 2.32 -8.90
N PRO A 15 1.54 2.88 -9.13
CA PRO A 15 0.38 2.08 -9.55
C PRO A 15 0.64 1.28 -10.82
N ALA A 16 -0.04 0.14 -10.97
CA ALA A 16 0.09 -0.77 -12.12
C ALA A 16 1.50 -1.29 -12.45
N SER A 17 2.47 -1.12 -11.53
CA SER A 17 3.85 -1.56 -11.75
C SER A 17 4.08 -3.07 -11.57
N GLY A 18 3.07 -3.84 -11.15
CA GLY A 18 3.20 -5.29 -10.97
C GLY A 18 3.28 -5.80 -9.52
N LYS A 19 2.80 -5.03 -8.53
CA LYS A 19 2.82 -5.44 -7.10
C LYS A 19 1.97 -6.68 -6.83
N SER A 20 0.71 -6.66 -7.27
CA SER A 20 -0.20 -7.81 -7.10
C SER A 20 0.30 -9.04 -7.85
N GLU A 21 0.86 -8.86 -9.05
CA GLU A 21 1.47 -9.89 -9.87
C GLU A 21 2.72 -10.49 -9.21
N THR A 22 3.58 -9.65 -8.65
CA THR A 22 4.75 -10.04 -7.83
C THR A 22 4.31 -10.88 -6.63
N ARG A 23 3.31 -10.41 -5.87
CA ARG A 23 2.74 -11.12 -4.73
C ARG A 23 2.16 -12.48 -5.14
N LYS A 24 1.43 -12.54 -6.25
CA LYS A 24 0.88 -13.78 -6.79
C LYS A 24 1.97 -14.76 -7.24
N PHE A 25 3.05 -14.27 -7.83
CA PHE A 25 4.21 -15.10 -8.16
C PHE A 25 4.89 -15.65 -6.90
N LEU A 26 5.18 -14.82 -5.91
CA LEU A 26 5.81 -15.25 -4.65
C LEU A 26 4.93 -16.29 -3.92
N ALA A 27 3.62 -16.05 -3.85
CA ALA A 27 2.66 -17.01 -3.27
C ALA A 27 2.53 -18.33 -4.05
N SER A 28 3.12 -18.41 -5.25
CA SER A 28 3.15 -19.64 -6.05
C SER A 28 4.31 -20.56 -5.69
N LEU A 29 5.34 -20.03 -5.02
CA LEU A 29 6.53 -20.75 -4.60
C LEU A 29 6.26 -21.57 -3.33
N SER A 30 7.10 -22.56 -3.03
CA SER A 30 6.99 -23.31 -1.78
C SER A 30 7.54 -22.49 -0.61
N ASP A 31 7.05 -22.77 0.61
CA ASP A 31 7.55 -22.11 1.83
C ASP A 31 9.06 -22.30 2.02
N GLU A 32 9.59 -23.48 1.67
CA GLU A 32 11.03 -23.76 1.72
C GLU A 32 11.82 -22.88 0.74
N ASP A 33 11.29 -22.69 -0.46
CA ASP A 33 11.88 -21.84 -1.49
C ASP A 33 11.86 -20.36 -1.08
N LEU A 34 10.72 -19.88 -0.55
CA LEU A 34 10.56 -18.54 0.00
C LEU A 34 11.55 -18.26 1.14
N LYS A 35 11.65 -19.17 2.11
CA LYS A 35 12.55 -19.01 3.26
C LYS A 35 14.02 -19.07 2.86
N THR A 36 14.38 -19.96 1.94
CA THR A 36 15.78 -20.17 1.55
C THR A 36 16.30 -19.06 0.64
N ASN A 37 15.57 -18.76 -0.44
CA ASN A 37 16.05 -17.88 -1.51
C ASN A 37 15.65 -16.41 -1.31
N PHE A 38 14.55 -16.15 -0.60
CA PHE A 38 14.01 -14.79 -0.44
C PHE A 38 13.94 -14.34 1.02
N LYS A 39 14.25 -15.22 1.99
CA LYS A 39 14.10 -14.94 3.42
C LYS A 39 12.70 -14.43 3.77
N ILE A 40 11.69 -14.93 3.05
CA ILE A 40 10.28 -14.65 3.30
C ILE A 40 9.69 -15.86 3.99
N ALA A 41 9.12 -15.66 5.18
CA ALA A 41 8.37 -16.69 5.89
C ALA A 41 6.89 -16.64 5.48
N GLU A 42 6.03 -17.40 6.15
CA GLU A 42 4.60 -17.37 5.86
C GLU A 42 4.07 -15.93 5.98
N THR A 43 3.34 -15.46 4.98
CA THR A 43 3.04 -14.03 4.88
C THR A 43 1.74 -13.65 5.55
N VAL A 44 1.72 -12.49 6.23
CA VAL A 44 0.50 -11.77 6.63
C VAL A 44 0.44 -10.48 5.84
N GLN A 45 -0.72 -10.12 5.30
CA GLN A 45 -0.85 -9.01 4.35
C GLN A 45 -1.51 -7.80 5.04
N LEU A 46 -0.92 -6.63 4.88
CA LEU A 46 -1.53 -5.33 5.18
C LEU A 46 -1.51 -4.47 3.90
N ASP A 47 -2.61 -3.79 3.61
CA ASP A 47 -2.81 -3.00 2.40
C ASP A 47 -3.59 -1.73 2.75
N ASP A 48 -3.22 -0.59 2.17
CA ASP A 48 -3.90 0.68 2.43
C ASP A 48 -5.10 0.95 1.49
N TYR A 49 -5.20 0.20 0.38
CA TYR A 49 -6.25 0.37 -0.60
C TYR A 49 -7.68 0.17 -0.06
N PRO A 50 -7.97 -0.79 0.84
CA PRO A 50 -9.30 -0.91 1.44
C PRO A 50 -9.77 0.36 2.13
N TYR A 51 -8.85 1.12 2.74
CA TYR A 51 -9.18 2.41 3.35
C TYR A 51 -9.43 3.50 2.30
N VAL A 52 -8.65 3.52 1.22
CA VAL A 52 -8.90 4.41 0.08
C VAL A 52 -10.30 4.16 -0.53
N ASP A 53 -10.67 2.89 -0.72
CA ASP A 53 -11.99 2.50 -1.23
C ASP A 53 -13.12 2.91 -0.27
N MET A 54 -12.95 2.69 1.03
CA MET A 54 -13.90 3.14 2.05
C MET A 54 -14.05 4.67 2.04
N MET A 55 -12.96 5.43 1.95
CA MET A 55 -12.98 6.89 1.84
C MET A 55 -13.75 7.37 0.59
N ARG A 56 -13.66 6.65 -0.54
CA ARG A 56 -14.45 6.94 -1.76
C ARG A 56 -15.93 6.70 -1.53
N LYS A 57 -16.27 5.57 -0.91
CA LYS A 57 -17.67 5.21 -0.59
C LYS A 57 -18.30 6.19 0.40
N ILE A 58 -17.54 6.70 1.36
CA ILE A 58 -17.97 7.77 2.26
C ILE A 58 -18.30 9.03 1.45
N ASP A 59 -17.42 9.48 0.57
CA ASP A 59 -17.67 10.66 -0.27
C ASP A 59 -18.92 10.50 -1.15
N ASP A 60 -19.12 9.33 -1.75
CA ASP A 60 -20.28 9.07 -2.59
C ASP A 60 -21.58 9.06 -1.76
N ALA A 61 -21.58 8.46 -0.57
CA ALA A 61 -22.72 8.48 0.34
C ALA A 61 -23.01 9.89 0.91
N LEU A 62 -21.99 10.72 1.14
CA LEU A 62 -22.14 12.13 1.49
C LEU A 62 -22.84 12.92 0.36
N MET A 63 -22.43 12.69 -0.89
CA MET A 63 -23.02 13.36 -2.05
C MET A 63 -24.51 13.02 -2.23
N GLU A 64 -24.94 11.79 -1.95
CA GLU A 64 -26.37 11.40 -1.96
C GLU A 64 -27.22 12.23 -0.97
N LYS A 65 -26.61 12.74 0.11
CA LYS A 65 -27.22 13.60 1.12
C LYS A 65 -26.98 15.10 0.87
N ASN A 66 -26.51 15.47 -0.32
CA ASN A 66 -26.11 16.83 -0.67
C ASN A 66 -25.05 17.42 0.29
N GLN A 67 -24.24 16.57 0.91
CA GLN A 67 -23.08 16.98 1.70
C GLN A 67 -21.86 17.08 0.79
N PRO A 68 -20.92 18.01 1.06
CA PRO A 68 -19.68 18.07 0.31
C PRO A 68 -18.83 16.82 0.55
N ARG A 69 -18.07 16.41 -0.47
CA ARG A 69 -17.01 15.40 -0.34
C ARG A 69 -16.02 15.82 0.74
N MET A 70 -15.47 14.84 1.44
CA MET A 70 -14.52 15.02 2.53
C MET A 70 -13.11 14.58 2.15
N PHE A 71 -12.97 13.54 1.33
CA PHE A 71 -11.67 12.94 1.03
C PHE A 71 -11.13 13.35 -0.33
N PHE A 72 -11.93 13.28 -1.38
CA PHE A 72 -11.45 13.44 -2.75
C PHE A 72 -12.18 14.54 -3.51
N ALA A 73 -11.43 15.27 -4.33
CA ALA A 73 -11.98 16.45 -5.01
C ALA A 73 -13.09 16.09 -6.02
N ALA A 74 -13.00 14.88 -6.59
CA ALA A 74 -14.02 14.23 -7.41
C ALA A 74 -13.68 12.74 -7.55
N ALA A 75 -14.57 11.95 -8.13
CA ALA A 75 -14.40 10.50 -8.34
C ALA A 75 -13.11 10.14 -9.13
N ASP A 76 -12.62 11.05 -9.97
CA ASP A 76 -11.43 10.88 -10.82
C ASP A 76 -10.21 11.70 -10.37
N LYS A 77 -10.26 12.33 -9.18
CA LYS A 77 -9.20 13.20 -8.64
C LYS A 77 -8.61 12.65 -7.36
N GLY A 78 -7.41 13.14 -6.99
CA GLY A 78 -6.71 12.80 -5.76
C GLY A 78 -7.39 13.35 -4.51
N PHE A 79 -6.73 13.18 -3.36
CA PHE A 79 -7.21 13.72 -2.09
C PHE A 79 -7.35 15.25 -2.14
N ILE A 80 -8.37 15.78 -1.47
CA ILE A 80 -8.54 17.22 -1.21
C ILE A 80 -7.39 17.69 -0.31
N ASN A 81 -7.12 16.92 0.75
CA ASN A 81 -6.00 17.14 1.65
C ASN A 81 -4.99 16.00 1.49
N SER A 82 -3.85 16.27 0.86
CA SER A 82 -2.82 15.26 0.62
C SER A 82 -2.25 14.64 1.90
N TYR A 83 -2.46 15.23 3.09
CA TYR A 83 -2.04 14.60 4.35
C TYR A 83 -2.81 13.31 4.66
N ASP A 84 -3.94 13.05 3.98
CA ASP A 84 -4.63 11.77 4.08
C ASP A 84 -3.79 10.57 3.58
N TRP A 85 -2.72 10.80 2.79
CA TRP A 85 -1.70 9.77 2.54
C TRP A 85 -1.00 9.29 3.83
N GLY A 86 -0.82 10.19 4.79
CA GLY A 86 -0.31 9.87 6.12
C GLY A 86 -1.36 9.23 7.04
N THR A 87 -2.65 9.64 6.91
CA THR A 87 -3.77 8.96 7.60
C THR A 87 -3.73 7.45 7.32
N LEU A 88 -3.52 7.06 6.07
CA LEU A 88 -3.39 5.65 5.67
C LEU A 88 -2.23 4.94 6.40
N MET A 89 -1.08 5.59 6.56
CA MET A 89 0.06 5.00 7.27
C MET A 89 -0.21 4.81 8.76
N HIS A 90 -1.00 5.71 9.38
CA HIS A 90 -1.43 5.53 10.77
C HIS A 90 -2.44 4.41 10.94
N LEU A 91 -3.34 4.19 9.98
CA LEU A 91 -4.23 3.02 9.98
C LEU A 91 -3.43 1.71 9.83
N ILE A 92 -2.40 1.70 8.98
CA ILE A 92 -1.48 0.55 8.86
C ILE A 92 -0.71 0.30 10.17
N ASN A 93 -0.27 1.35 10.86
CA ASN A 93 0.39 1.20 12.16
C ASN A 93 -0.55 0.53 13.18
N GLU A 94 -1.82 0.95 13.23
CA GLU A 94 -2.82 0.34 14.10
C GLU A 94 -3.07 -1.12 13.71
N ASP A 95 -3.22 -1.42 12.42
CA ASP A 95 -3.42 -2.79 11.94
C ASP A 95 -2.25 -3.70 12.30
N TYR A 96 -1.02 -3.20 12.18
CA TYR A 96 0.17 -3.94 12.58
C TYR A 96 0.21 -4.23 14.08
N GLU A 97 -0.16 -3.26 14.92
CA GLU A 97 -0.25 -3.47 16.37
C GLU A 97 -1.38 -4.45 16.73
N ASP A 98 -2.48 -4.45 15.99
CA ASP A 98 -3.56 -5.41 16.19
C ASP A 98 -3.16 -6.85 15.84
N LEU A 99 -2.27 -7.07 14.86
CA LEU A 99 -1.71 -8.40 14.58
C LEU A 99 -0.93 -8.97 15.78
N ILE A 100 -0.42 -8.10 16.66
CA ILE A 100 0.35 -8.48 17.85
C ILE A 100 -0.57 -8.62 19.06
N ASN A 101 -1.37 -7.57 19.32
CA ASN A 101 -2.21 -7.46 20.51
C ASN A 101 -3.47 -8.31 20.41
N LYS A 102 -3.90 -8.61 19.17
CA LYS A 102 -5.08 -9.41 18.84
C LYS A 102 -6.29 -8.97 19.66
N PRO A 103 -6.70 -7.69 19.56
CA PRO A 103 -7.82 -7.19 20.34
C PRO A 103 -9.09 -7.97 20.00
N ALA A 104 -9.95 -8.16 20.99
CA ALA A 104 -11.26 -8.74 20.75
C ALA A 104 -12.04 -7.86 19.77
N ARG A 105 -12.79 -8.50 18.86
CA ARG A 105 -13.72 -7.80 17.97
C ARG A 105 -14.66 -6.95 18.83
N PRO A 106 -14.69 -5.61 18.65
CA PRO A 106 -15.48 -4.79 19.54
C PRO A 106 -16.96 -4.87 19.15
N ALA A 107 -17.85 -4.72 20.15
CA ALA A 107 -19.29 -4.71 19.93
C ALA A 107 -19.74 -3.33 19.46
N TYR A 108 -20.44 -3.26 18.33
CA TYR A 108 -21.01 -2.03 17.78
C TYR A 108 -22.45 -2.25 17.33
N GLU A 109 -23.23 -1.18 17.41
CA GLU A 109 -24.52 -1.08 16.72
C GLU A 109 -24.33 -0.88 15.21
N HIS A 110 -23.34 -0.06 14.83
CA HIS A 110 -22.94 0.20 13.45
C HIS A 110 -21.46 -0.05 13.29
N SER A 111 -21.06 -0.98 12.41
CA SER A 111 -19.66 -1.26 12.17
C SER A 111 -18.94 -0.06 11.52
N SER A 112 -19.64 0.70 10.67
CA SER A 112 -19.08 1.90 10.05
C SER A 112 -18.64 2.95 11.07
N LYS A 113 -19.34 3.05 12.21
CA LYS A 113 -18.96 3.96 13.31
C LYS A 113 -17.54 3.68 13.79
N TRP A 114 -17.20 2.41 14.01
CA TRP A 114 -15.85 2.00 14.41
C TRP A 114 -14.80 2.43 13.38
N MET A 115 -15.09 2.21 12.10
CA MET A 115 -14.18 2.61 11.03
C MET A 115 -14.01 4.14 10.97
N PHE A 116 -15.08 4.91 11.14
CA PHE A 116 -15.03 6.37 11.12
C PHE A 116 -14.25 6.92 12.31
N GLU A 117 -14.42 6.36 13.50
CA GLU A 117 -13.64 6.74 14.69
C GLU A 117 -12.14 6.44 14.49
N ARG A 118 -11.79 5.30 13.88
CA ARG A 118 -10.40 4.98 13.51
C ARG A 118 -9.82 5.95 12.49
N MET A 119 -10.57 6.23 11.43
CA MET A 119 -10.16 7.20 10.40
C MET A 119 -9.96 8.59 11.01
N ASP A 120 -10.90 9.08 11.82
CA ASP A 120 -10.81 10.38 12.47
C ASP A 120 -9.61 10.47 13.42
N ALA A 121 -9.34 9.41 14.19
CA ALA A 121 -8.16 9.35 15.05
C ALA A 121 -6.86 9.39 14.23
N ALA A 122 -6.78 8.64 13.12
CA ALA A 122 -5.64 8.65 12.23
C ALA A 122 -5.45 10.01 11.52
N ARG A 123 -6.54 10.66 11.10
CA ARG A 123 -6.54 12.01 10.50
C ARG A 123 -6.03 13.06 11.49
N ALA A 124 -6.40 12.95 12.76
CA ALA A 124 -5.91 13.85 13.80
C ALA A 124 -4.37 13.79 13.97
N LEU A 125 -3.77 12.60 13.80
CA LEU A 125 -2.31 12.42 13.91
C LEU A 125 -1.53 13.15 12.81
N VAL A 126 -2.14 13.37 11.65
CA VAL A 126 -1.57 14.16 10.54
C VAL A 126 -2.05 15.61 10.54
N GLY A 127 -2.65 16.07 11.64
CA GLY A 127 -3.07 17.46 11.82
C GLY A 127 -4.37 17.85 11.13
N ILE A 128 -5.11 16.89 10.57
CA ILE A 128 -6.42 17.14 9.97
C ILE A 128 -7.47 17.16 11.09
N LYS A 129 -8.24 18.26 11.15
CA LYS A 129 -9.25 18.49 12.21
C LYS A 129 -10.66 18.09 11.81
N ASP A 130 -10.92 18.00 10.51
CA ASP A 130 -12.24 17.61 10.01
C ASP A 130 -12.50 16.14 10.36
N SER A 131 -13.67 15.88 10.93
CA SER A 131 -14.07 14.58 11.44
C SER A 131 -15.35 14.09 10.74
N ILE A 132 -15.40 12.80 10.41
CA ILE A 132 -16.61 12.14 9.94
C ILE A 132 -17.63 12.14 11.08
N MET A 133 -17.19 11.81 12.30
CA MET A 133 -18.04 11.70 13.48
C MET A 133 -18.64 13.05 13.95
N SER A 134 -18.16 14.18 13.43
CA SER A 134 -18.76 15.49 13.68
C SER A 134 -19.91 15.86 12.73
N LYS A 135 -20.28 14.98 11.78
CA LYS A 135 -21.43 15.22 10.87
C LYS A 135 -22.76 15.16 11.64
N PRO A 136 -23.83 15.82 11.15
CA PRO A 136 -25.15 15.72 11.74
C PRO A 136 -25.64 14.27 11.87
N ALA A 137 -26.44 13.97 12.89
CA ALA A 137 -26.91 12.62 13.17
C ALA A 137 -27.63 11.97 11.98
N ASP A 138 -28.47 12.71 11.25
CA ASP A 138 -29.19 12.19 10.08
C ASP A 138 -28.28 11.87 8.88
N VAL A 139 -27.09 12.50 8.83
CA VAL A 139 -26.04 12.19 7.86
C VAL A 139 -25.29 10.93 8.30
N LEU A 140 -24.93 10.82 9.58
CA LEU A 140 -24.28 9.63 10.13
C LEU A 140 -25.13 8.37 9.95
N GLU A 141 -26.42 8.42 10.27
CA GLU A 141 -27.35 7.30 10.06
C GLU A 141 -27.41 6.86 8.60
N HIS A 142 -27.39 7.82 7.67
CA HIS A 142 -27.35 7.50 6.24
C HIS A 142 -26.04 6.83 5.84
N LEU A 143 -24.91 7.33 6.34
CA LEU A 143 -23.60 6.72 6.10
C LEU A 143 -23.57 5.28 6.63
N TYR A 144 -24.04 5.04 7.86
CA TYR A 144 -24.11 3.69 8.43
C TYR A 144 -24.97 2.77 7.56
N SER A 145 -26.16 3.21 7.16
CA SER A 145 -27.07 2.43 6.33
C SER A 145 -26.46 2.01 4.98
N LYS A 146 -25.50 2.80 4.46
CA LYS A 146 -24.83 2.56 3.19
C LYS A 146 -23.56 1.72 3.33
N LEU A 147 -22.88 1.81 4.47
CA LEU A 147 -21.49 1.35 4.60
C LEU A 147 -21.32 0.19 5.57
N ASP A 148 -22.29 -0.09 6.44
CA ASP A 148 -22.16 -1.16 7.44
C ASP A 148 -21.88 -2.52 6.78
N ALA A 149 -22.60 -2.87 5.71
CA ALA A 149 -22.37 -4.14 5.02
C ALA A 149 -20.95 -4.24 4.40
N THR A 150 -20.41 -3.13 3.87
CA THR A 150 -19.03 -3.12 3.37
C THR A 150 -18.04 -3.24 4.55
N ASN A 151 -18.31 -2.53 5.63
CA ASN A 151 -17.43 -2.48 6.77
C ASN A 151 -17.44 -3.78 7.60
N ASP A 152 -18.56 -4.50 7.64
CA ASP A 152 -18.67 -5.82 8.25
C ASP A 152 -17.76 -6.85 7.59
N VAL A 153 -17.60 -6.76 6.26
CA VAL A 153 -16.65 -7.59 5.51
C VAL A 153 -15.22 -7.23 5.91
N LEU A 154 -14.86 -5.94 5.89
CA LEU A 154 -13.52 -5.48 6.30
C LEU A 154 -13.19 -5.85 7.75
N MET A 155 -14.16 -5.76 8.65
CA MET A 155 -13.99 -6.18 10.05
C MET A 155 -13.75 -7.69 10.15
N SER A 156 -14.52 -8.49 9.42
CA SER A 156 -14.33 -9.95 9.44
C SER A 156 -12.96 -10.32 8.86
N GLU A 157 -12.55 -9.73 7.73
CA GLU A 157 -11.22 -9.92 7.16
C GLU A 157 -10.09 -9.50 8.11
N LYS A 158 -10.29 -8.44 8.90
CA LYS A 158 -9.31 -8.00 9.90
C LYS A 158 -9.26 -8.93 11.12
N PHE A 159 -10.38 -9.09 11.83
CA PHE A 159 -10.42 -9.72 13.15
C PHE A 159 -10.40 -11.25 13.07
N ASP A 160 -10.98 -11.85 12.03
CA ASP A 160 -11.08 -13.31 11.91
C ASP A 160 -9.80 -13.92 11.31
N CYS A 161 -8.92 -13.08 10.74
CA CYS A 161 -7.67 -13.51 10.10
C CYS A 161 -6.41 -13.15 10.89
N PHE A 162 -6.53 -12.81 12.19
CA PHE A 162 -5.34 -12.64 13.03
C PHE A 162 -4.54 -13.94 13.13
N PRO A 163 -3.23 -13.91 12.89
CA PRO A 163 -2.39 -15.08 13.06
C PRO A 163 -2.24 -15.43 14.55
N ASP A 164 -2.01 -16.71 14.86
CA ASP A 164 -1.71 -17.13 16.24
C ASP A 164 -0.45 -16.43 16.79
N THR A 165 0.57 -16.26 15.95
CA THR A 165 1.86 -15.62 16.25
C THR A 165 2.47 -14.98 15.00
N LEU A 166 3.35 -13.99 15.20
CA LEU A 166 4.20 -13.40 14.16
C LEU A 166 5.64 -13.94 14.15
N GLU A 167 6.02 -14.82 15.07
CA GLU A 167 7.42 -15.27 15.26
C GLU A 167 8.06 -15.85 13.98
N ASP A 168 7.31 -16.64 13.22
CA ASP A 168 7.75 -17.24 11.94
C ASP A 168 6.99 -16.68 10.74
N LYS A 169 6.58 -15.40 10.80
CA LYS A 169 5.83 -14.75 9.73
C LYS A 169 6.56 -13.52 9.19
N THR A 170 6.31 -13.23 7.92
CA THR A 170 6.69 -11.98 7.27
C THR A 170 5.44 -11.13 7.09
N VAL A 171 5.36 -9.97 7.74
CA VAL A 171 4.27 -9.02 7.49
C VAL A 171 4.60 -8.25 6.21
N VAL A 172 3.83 -8.47 5.15
CA VAL A 172 3.94 -7.73 3.89
C VAL A 172 3.00 -6.53 3.97
N ILE A 173 3.56 -5.32 3.86
CA ILE A 173 2.79 -4.08 3.84
C ILE A 173 2.88 -3.51 2.43
N GLU A 174 1.76 -3.49 1.71
CA GLU A 174 1.68 -2.97 0.35
C GLU A 174 1.11 -1.55 0.33
N PHE A 175 1.78 -0.65 -0.39
CA PHE A 175 1.25 0.68 -0.75
C PHE A 175 2.00 1.30 -1.93
N ALA A 176 1.38 2.32 -2.55
CA ALA A 176 1.97 3.12 -3.62
C ALA A 176 2.11 4.58 -3.18
N ARG A 177 3.26 5.20 -3.41
CA ARG A 177 3.49 6.63 -3.13
C ARG A 177 4.28 7.29 -4.24
N GLY A 178 4.15 8.60 -4.33
CA GLY A 178 4.79 9.40 -5.36
C GLY A 178 4.56 10.90 -5.17
N GLY A 179 4.84 11.67 -6.21
CA GLY A 179 4.58 13.10 -6.31
C GLY A 179 4.09 13.49 -7.70
N ALA A 180 3.72 14.75 -7.86
CA ALA A 180 3.27 15.27 -9.15
C ALA A 180 4.36 15.14 -10.21
N GLN A 181 3.97 14.96 -11.47
CA GLN A 181 4.90 14.93 -12.59
C GLN A 181 5.72 16.22 -12.64
N GLY A 182 7.04 16.09 -12.76
CA GLY A 182 7.95 17.23 -12.80
C GLY A 182 8.23 17.86 -11.44
N SER A 183 7.84 17.21 -10.33
CA SER A 183 8.28 17.63 -9.00
C SER A 183 9.80 17.54 -8.86
N GLU A 184 10.38 18.49 -8.15
CA GLU A 184 11.80 18.47 -7.77
C GLU A 184 12.01 17.59 -6.53
N MET A 185 13.23 17.04 -6.39
CA MET A 185 13.63 16.28 -5.21
C MET A 185 14.32 17.19 -4.17
N PRO A 186 14.15 16.94 -2.86
CA PRO A 186 13.25 15.96 -2.26
C PRO A 186 11.77 16.30 -2.48
N LEU A 187 10.93 15.27 -2.62
CA LEU A 187 9.48 15.46 -2.60
C LEU A 187 9.07 16.08 -1.26
N LYS A 188 8.24 17.11 -1.31
CA LYS A 188 7.80 17.80 -0.10
C LYS A 188 6.71 16.99 0.60
N PRO A 189 6.72 16.89 1.95
CA PRO A 189 5.59 16.36 2.70
C PRO A 189 4.27 17.00 2.26
N PRO A 190 3.18 16.22 2.14
CA PRO A 190 3.04 14.80 2.51
C PRO A 190 3.28 13.81 1.35
N MET A 191 4.05 14.19 0.33
CA MET A 191 4.28 13.36 -0.87
C MET A 191 5.50 12.43 -0.71
N GLY A 192 5.52 11.37 -1.52
CA GLY A 192 6.66 10.45 -1.61
C GLY A 192 6.72 9.34 -0.57
N TYR A 193 7.67 8.43 -0.78
CA TYR A 193 7.99 7.36 0.14
C TYR A 193 8.73 7.89 1.37
N GLU A 194 9.51 8.97 1.27
CA GLU A 194 10.20 9.55 2.43
C GLU A 194 9.20 9.91 3.54
N TYR A 195 8.19 10.71 3.17
CA TYR A 195 7.11 11.07 4.09
C TYR A 195 6.36 9.84 4.59
N SER A 196 5.97 8.94 3.69
CA SER A 196 5.13 7.79 4.07
C SER A 196 5.85 6.81 4.99
N PHE A 197 7.12 6.50 4.72
CA PHE A 197 7.96 5.69 5.61
C PHE A 197 8.16 6.38 6.96
N SER A 198 8.34 7.70 6.98
CA SER A 198 8.50 8.45 8.24
C SER A 198 7.26 8.39 9.14
N CYS A 199 6.06 8.14 8.60
CA CYS A 199 4.83 7.95 9.37
C CYS A 199 4.70 6.55 10.00
N LEU A 200 5.46 5.56 9.52
CA LEU A 200 5.40 4.20 10.06
C LEU A 200 6.02 4.12 11.46
N SER A 201 5.55 3.16 12.26
CA SER A 201 5.99 2.99 13.64
C SER A 201 7.45 2.49 13.71
N ASP A 202 8.14 2.82 14.80
CA ASP A 202 9.47 2.29 15.10
C ASP A 202 9.53 0.76 15.01
N ARG A 203 8.45 0.07 15.39
CA ARG A 203 8.36 -1.39 15.34
C ARG A 203 8.42 -1.88 13.90
N ILE A 204 7.58 -1.33 13.03
CA ILE A 204 7.59 -1.63 11.59
C ILE A 204 8.97 -1.33 11.01
N LEU A 205 9.48 -0.11 11.21
CA LEU A 205 10.73 0.33 10.61
C LEU A 205 11.94 -0.47 11.11
N SER A 206 11.96 -0.91 12.38
CA SER A 206 13.04 -1.73 12.91
C SER A 206 13.14 -3.10 12.24
N GLY A 207 12.02 -3.65 11.76
CA GLY A 207 11.91 -4.96 11.11
C GLY A 207 11.83 -4.90 9.59
N ALA A 208 11.95 -3.70 9.00
CA ALA A 208 11.60 -3.47 7.61
C ALA A 208 12.73 -3.82 6.63
N ALA A 209 12.34 -4.36 5.48
CA ALA A 209 13.07 -4.33 4.23
C ALA A 209 12.12 -3.85 3.13
N VAL A 210 12.61 -3.10 2.14
CA VAL A 210 11.79 -2.61 1.02
C VAL A 210 12.02 -3.50 -0.20
N LEU A 211 10.94 -4.04 -0.77
CA LEU A 211 10.93 -4.56 -2.13
C LEU A 211 10.23 -3.53 -3.02
N TYR A 212 11.01 -2.82 -3.82
CA TYR A 212 10.49 -1.82 -4.76
C TYR A 212 10.37 -2.42 -6.16
N VAL A 213 9.14 -2.53 -6.67
CA VAL A 213 8.85 -2.99 -8.03
C VAL A 213 9.00 -1.81 -8.97
N TRP A 214 10.10 -1.75 -9.70
CA TRP A 214 10.52 -0.59 -10.45
C TRP A 214 10.04 -0.62 -11.90
N VAL A 215 9.30 0.41 -12.29
CA VAL A 215 9.02 0.79 -13.68
C VAL A 215 9.22 2.29 -13.83
N THR A 216 9.32 2.81 -15.05
CA THR A 216 9.26 4.27 -15.24
C THR A 216 7.83 4.78 -15.01
N PRO A 217 7.63 6.05 -14.62
CA PRO A 217 6.29 6.64 -14.51
C PRO A 217 5.48 6.51 -15.81
N GLU A 218 6.12 6.62 -16.98
CA GLU A 218 5.50 6.44 -18.29
C GLU A 218 4.98 5.01 -18.47
N MET A 219 5.79 4.01 -18.11
CA MET A 219 5.38 2.61 -18.15
C MET A 219 4.26 2.31 -17.16
N SER A 220 4.33 2.84 -15.95
CA SER A 220 3.24 2.75 -14.95
C SER A 220 1.92 3.26 -15.52
N ARG A 221 1.94 4.44 -16.18
CA ARG A 221 0.76 5.00 -16.88
C ARG A 221 0.26 4.11 -18.03
N ALA A 222 1.16 3.63 -18.88
CA ALA A 222 0.80 2.75 -20.00
C ALA A 222 0.17 1.44 -19.51
N LYS A 223 0.77 0.79 -18.50
CA LYS A 223 0.23 -0.43 -17.88
C LYS A 223 -1.12 -0.20 -17.21
N ASN A 224 -1.31 0.94 -16.56
CA ASN A 224 -2.58 1.31 -15.95
C ASN A 224 -3.71 1.47 -16.99
N ILE A 225 -3.43 2.09 -18.13
CA ILE A 225 -4.37 2.20 -19.26
C ILE A 225 -4.72 0.81 -19.79
N ALA A 226 -3.71 -0.03 -20.07
CA ALA A 226 -3.92 -1.37 -20.59
C ALA A 226 -4.79 -2.23 -19.64
N ARG A 227 -4.49 -2.21 -18.33
CA ARG A 227 -5.27 -2.94 -17.31
C ARG A 227 -6.73 -2.52 -17.27
N ALA A 228 -7.00 -1.23 -17.44
CA ALA A 228 -8.37 -0.73 -17.45
C ALA A 228 -9.12 -1.11 -18.73
N GLN A 229 -8.44 -1.12 -19.87
CA GLN A 229 -9.01 -1.59 -21.15
C GLN A 229 -9.34 -3.09 -21.10
N GLU A 230 -8.44 -3.90 -20.55
CA GLU A 230 -8.66 -5.35 -20.32
C GLU A 230 -9.93 -5.63 -19.51
N LYS A 231 -10.20 -4.82 -18.47
CA LYS A 231 -11.38 -4.97 -17.61
C LYS A 231 -12.66 -4.37 -18.19
N ALA A 232 -12.55 -3.32 -19.00
CA ALA A 232 -13.70 -2.63 -19.59
C ALA A 232 -14.28 -3.34 -20.83
N GLY A 233 -13.51 -4.18 -21.51
CA GLY A 233 -13.83 -4.64 -22.86
C GLY A 233 -13.92 -3.47 -23.86
N ASP A 234 -14.72 -3.61 -24.93
CA ASP A 234 -14.85 -2.62 -26.02
C ASP A 234 -15.45 -1.25 -25.60
N ALA A 235 -15.88 -1.07 -24.34
CA ALA A 235 -16.58 0.12 -23.86
C ALA A 235 -15.68 1.09 -23.04
N ALA A 236 -14.35 1.06 -23.24
CA ALA A 236 -13.42 1.87 -22.48
C ALA A 236 -13.56 3.38 -22.81
N THR A 237 -14.04 4.16 -21.83
CA THR A 237 -13.94 5.63 -21.80
C THR A 237 -13.12 6.06 -20.59
N SER A 238 -12.56 7.28 -20.59
CA SER A 238 -11.79 7.80 -19.45
C SER A 238 -12.61 7.90 -18.15
N ALA A 239 -13.94 8.01 -18.25
CA ALA A 239 -14.85 8.00 -17.10
C ALA A 239 -15.00 6.61 -16.45
N ASN A 240 -14.74 5.53 -17.18
CA ASN A 240 -14.91 4.14 -16.70
C ASN A 240 -13.65 3.59 -16.01
N LEU A 241 -12.57 4.39 -15.90
CA LEU A 241 -11.28 3.96 -15.34
C LEU A 241 -11.36 3.62 -13.84
N SER A 242 -12.07 4.43 -13.04
CA SER A 242 -12.23 4.20 -11.60
C SER A 242 -13.08 2.96 -11.28
N LEU A 243 -14.10 2.68 -12.09
CA LEU A 243 -14.98 1.52 -11.94
C LEU A 243 -14.28 0.19 -12.25
N ASN A 244 -13.21 0.23 -13.06
CA ASN A 244 -12.47 -0.95 -13.51
C ASN A 244 -11.11 -1.12 -12.80
N HIS A 245 -10.92 -0.53 -11.62
CA HIS A 245 -9.67 -0.58 -10.84
C HIS A 245 -8.43 0.00 -11.56
N GLY A 246 -8.62 0.93 -12.50
CA GLY A 246 -7.56 1.77 -13.03
C GLY A 246 -7.46 3.06 -12.23
N VAL A 247 -6.25 3.54 -11.97
CA VAL A 247 -6.04 4.85 -11.35
C VAL A 247 -6.33 5.95 -12.39
N PRO A 248 -7.17 6.96 -12.10
CA PRO A 248 -7.45 8.04 -13.05
C PRO A 248 -6.18 8.77 -13.50
N MET A 249 -6.13 9.21 -14.76
CA MET A 249 -4.92 9.88 -15.29
C MET A 249 -4.55 11.15 -14.51
N SER A 250 -5.54 11.92 -14.01
CA SER A 250 -5.28 13.06 -13.13
C SER A 250 -4.52 12.67 -11.87
N VAL A 251 -4.83 11.50 -11.30
CA VAL A 251 -4.15 10.96 -10.12
C VAL A 251 -2.79 10.41 -10.50
N MET A 252 -2.68 9.70 -11.63
CA MET A 252 -1.40 9.22 -12.15
C MET A 252 -0.38 10.33 -12.42
N LEU A 253 -0.85 11.52 -12.81
CA LEU A 253 0.02 12.68 -13.05
C LEU A 253 0.21 13.55 -11.81
N GLY A 254 -0.83 13.69 -10.97
CA GLY A 254 -0.80 14.57 -9.78
C GLY A 254 -0.17 13.94 -8.55
N ASP A 255 -0.36 12.63 -8.34
CA ASP A 255 0.08 11.93 -7.13
C ASP A 255 1.16 10.87 -7.40
N TYR A 256 1.26 10.39 -8.65
CA TYR A 256 2.17 9.30 -9.06
C TYR A 256 2.97 9.63 -10.32
N GLY A 257 3.15 10.92 -10.62
CA GLY A 257 3.87 11.39 -11.80
C GLY A 257 5.37 11.13 -11.72
N CYS A 258 5.90 10.99 -10.50
CA CYS A 258 7.23 10.50 -10.15
C CYS A 258 7.21 9.87 -8.74
N ASP A 259 8.32 9.28 -8.30
CA ASP A 259 8.58 8.94 -6.90
C ASP A 259 10.02 9.32 -6.51
N ASP A 260 10.33 9.18 -5.22
CA ASP A 260 11.58 9.59 -4.57
C ASP A 260 12.51 8.41 -4.21
N ILE A 261 12.26 7.18 -4.68
CA ILE A 261 13.09 6.02 -4.28
C ILE A 261 14.54 6.19 -4.75
N GLU A 262 14.76 6.62 -5.99
CA GLU A 262 16.13 6.84 -6.50
C GLU A 262 16.86 7.91 -5.68
N TYR A 263 16.18 9.03 -5.41
CA TYR A 263 16.71 10.10 -4.58
C TYR A 263 17.09 9.61 -3.17
N LEU A 264 16.22 8.80 -2.55
CA LEU A 264 16.47 8.24 -1.21
C LEU A 264 17.66 7.28 -1.20
N LEU A 265 17.86 6.50 -2.26
CA LEU A 265 19.03 5.62 -2.41
C LEU A 265 20.32 6.42 -2.59
N GLU A 266 20.31 7.46 -3.42
CA GLU A 266 21.49 8.30 -3.67
C GLU A 266 21.91 9.11 -2.44
N THR A 267 20.94 9.55 -1.64
CA THR A 267 21.18 10.44 -0.48
C THR A 267 21.35 9.70 0.85
N SER A 268 21.05 8.40 0.93
CA SER A 268 21.21 7.64 2.18
C SER A 268 22.66 7.56 2.64
N GLY A 269 23.62 7.58 1.70
CA GLY A 269 25.04 7.31 1.97
C GLY A 269 25.34 5.84 2.28
N ILE A 270 24.37 4.94 2.08
CA ILE A 270 24.49 3.49 2.33
C ILE A 270 23.98 2.76 1.07
N PRO A 271 24.83 1.96 0.39
CA PRO A 271 24.42 1.24 -0.81
C PRO A 271 23.16 0.40 -0.61
N ASP A 272 22.21 0.54 -1.54
CA ASP A 272 20.95 -0.22 -1.57
C ASP A 272 20.16 -0.19 -0.25
N ALA A 273 20.18 0.95 0.44
CA ALA A 273 19.37 1.20 1.61
C ALA A 273 18.87 2.65 1.61
N VAL A 274 17.73 2.88 2.23
CA VAL A 274 17.19 4.22 2.49
C VAL A 274 17.35 4.56 3.96
N LYS A 275 17.42 5.85 4.27
CA LYS A 275 17.55 6.35 5.65
C LYS A 275 16.34 7.20 5.98
N ILE A 276 15.58 6.80 6.99
CA ILE A 276 14.28 7.40 7.33
C ILE A 276 14.30 7.82 8.79
N THR A 277 13.90 9.05 9.07
CA THR A 277 13.63 9.52 10.44
C THR A 277 12.15 9.35 10.75
N ALA A 278 11.81 8.51 11.72
CA ALA A 278 10.42 8.31 12.13
C ALA A 278 9.86 9.59 12.76
N GLN A 279 8.71 10.07 12.28
CA GLN A 279 8.12 11.34 12.74
C GLN A 279 7.76 11.30 14.23
N LYS A 280 7.28 10.15 14.73
CA LYS A 280 6.80 10.02 16.10
C LYS A 280 7.93 10.00 17.14
N SER A 281 9.01 9.27 16.87
CA SER A 281 10.10 9.06 17.82
C SER A 281 11.32 9.94 17.55
N GLY A 282 11.46 10.49 16.33
CA GLY A 282 12.67 11.14 15.85
C GLY A 282 13.84 10.17 15.63
N LYS A 283 13.61 8.86 15.75
CA LYS A 283 14.65 7.84 15.58
C LYS A 283 14.95 7.64 14.09
N GLU A 284 16.23 7.54 13.79
CA GLU A 284 16.72 7.25 12.44
C GLU A 284 16.80 5.73 12.21
N PHE A 285 16.34 5.29 11.05
CA PHE A 285 16.35 3.90 10.61
C PHE A 285 17.03 3.79 9.25
N VAL A 286 17.92 2.82 9.12
CA VAL A 286 18.46 2.39 7.83
C VAL A 286 17.64 1.18 7.38
N ILE A 287 17.06 1.22 6.20
CA ILE A 287 16.15 0.19 5.71
C ILE A 287 16.73 -0.35 4.39
N PRO A 288 17.13 -1.63 4.32
CA PRO A 288 17.58 -2.25 3.08
C PRO A 288 16.49 -2.20 2.01
N LEU A 289 16.90 -1.94 0.77
CA LEU A 289 15.99 -1.84 -0.36
C LEU A 289 16.49 -2.69 -1.52
N GLY A 290 15.64 -3.59 -2.00
CA GLY A 290 15.82 -4.34 -3.22
C GLY A 290 14.99 -3.73 -4.34
N ARG A 291 15.63 -3.41 -5.48
CA ARG A 291 14.93 -2.98 -6.70
C ARG A 291 14.67 -4.19 -7.59
N PHE A 292 13.41 -4.59 -7.70
CA PHE A 292 12.97 -5.53 -8.72
C PHE A 292 12.73 -4.75 -10.02
N ASP A 293 13.65 -4.87 -10.97
CA ASP A 293 13.60 -4.15 -12.24
C ASP A 293 12.55 -4.76 -13.17
N ASN A 294 11.41 -4.09 -13.30
CA ASN A 294 10.27 -4.52 -14.10
C ASN A 294 10.10 -3.70 -15.39
N ARG A 295 11.17 -3.03 -15.86
CA ARG A 295 11.13 -2.17 -17.05
C ARG A 295 11.03 -2.93 -18.38
N GLU A 296 11.33 -4.23 -18.38
CA GLU A 296 11.06 -5.14 -19.51
C GLU A 296 9.74 -5.91 -19.35
N ASP A 297 8.90 -5.54 -18.39
CA ASP A 297 7.67 -6.23 -17.99
C ASP A 297 7.81 -7.74 -17.79
N LEU A 298 8.26 -8.10 -16.59
CA LEU A 298 8.41 -9.47 -16.12
C LEU A 298 7.17 -9.96 -15.35
N THR A 299 6.08 -9.19 -15.31
CA THR A 299 4.99 -9.43 -14.33
C THR A 299 3.62 -9.62 -14.94
N THR A 300 3.32 -8.98 -16.08
CA THR A 300 1.94 -8.94 -16.60
C THR A 300 1.37 -10.33 -16.88
N PHE A 301 2.20 -11.30 -17.29
CA PHE A 301 1.78 -12.69 -17.49
C PHE A 301 1.11 -13.30 -16.24
N ALA A 302 1.56 -12.90 -15.04
CA ALA A 302 1.06 -13.42 -13.78
C ALA A 302 -0.37 -12.95 -13.45
N ARG A 303 -0.96 -12.02 -14.21
CA ARG A 303 -2.40 -11.68 -14.10
C ARG A 303 -3.27 -12.88 -14.42
N GLY A 304 -2.91 -13.65 -15.45
CA GLY A 304 -3.64 -14.82 -15.92
C GLY A 304 -3.61 -16.01 -14.93
N PRO A 305 -4.42 -17.05 -15.16
CA PRO A 305 -4.39 -18.28 -14.38
C PRO A 305 -2.99 -18.89 -14.32
N ARG A 306 -2.61 -19.44 -13.16
CA ARG A 306 -1.28 -20.05 -12.96
C ARG A 306 -0.97 -21.16 -13.97
N ALA A 307 -1.99 -21.89 -14.40
CA ALA A 307 -1.85 -22.97 -15.38
C ALA A 307 -1.38 -22.49 -16.77
N GLU A 308 -1.51 -21.19 -17.06
CA GLU A 308 -1.13 -20.57 -18.34
C GLU A 308 0.27 -19.94 -18.30
N TRP A 309 0.94 -19.93 -17.14
CA TRP A 309 2.26 -19.33 -17.02
C TRP A 309 3.30 -20.16 -17.75
N SER A 310 4.03 -19.54 -18.67
CA SER A 310 5.08 -20.24 -19.41
C SER A 310 6.29 -20.50 -18.51
N THR A 311 7.01 -21.59 -18.77
CA THR A 311 8.28 -21.90 -18.08
C THR A 311 9.31 -20.79 -18.27
N GLU A 312 9.29 -20.12 -19.42
CA GLU A 312 10.20 -19.01 -19.73
C GLU A 312 9.90 -17.79 -18.86
N ASP A 313 8.62 -17.40 -18.74
CA ASP A 313 8.22 -16.26 -17.91
C ASP A 313 8.51 -16.51 -16.43
N ILE A 314 8.23 -17.73 -15.95
CA ILE A 314 8.56 -18.17 -14.58
C ILE A 314 10.07 -18.07 -14.34
N ALA A 315 10.90 -18.52 -15.28
CA ALA A 315 12.36 -18.46 -15.14
C ALA A 315 12.88 -17.01 -15.12
N LYS A 316 12.35 -16.14 -15.99
CA LYS A 316 12.75 -14.73 -16.06
C LYS A 316 12.40 -13.96 -14.79
N ILE A 317 11.16 -14.05 -14.33
CA ILE A 317 10.73 -13.36 -13.11
C ILE A 317 11.48 -13.89 -11.89
N ARG A 318 11.72 -15.21 -11.82
CA ARG A 318 12.51 -15.83 -10.75
C ARG A 318 13.94 -15.31 -10.72
N ALA A 319 14.64 -15.31 -11.86
CA ALA A 319 16.01 -14.81 -11.93
C ALA A 319 16.12 -13.33 -11.52
N ALA A 320 15.13 -12.51 -11.89
CA ALA A 320 15.05 -11.12 -11.46
C ALA A 320 14.82 -10.98 -9.95
N PHE A 321 13.97 -11.82 -9.35
CA PHE A 321 13.81 -11.87 -7.90
C PHE A 321 15.07 -12.33 -7.17
N GLU A 322 15.71 -13.41 -7.62
CA GLU A 322 16.94 -13.92 -7.00
C GLU A 322 18.04 -12.85 -7.01
N LYS A 323 18.19 -12.13 -8.13
CA LYS A 323 19.11 -10.98 -8.21
C LYS A 323 18.73 -9.85 -7.24
N CYS A 324 17.45 -9.49 -7.15
CA CYS A 324 16.96 -8.45 -6.25
C CYS A 324 17.17 -8.82 -4.77
N PHE A 325 16.89 -10.08 -4.41
CA PHE A 325 16.94 -10.55 -3.03
C PHE A 325 18.33 -10.93 -2.55
N ALA A 326 19.27 -11.28 -3.45
CA ALA A 326 20.64 -11.59 -3.07
C ALA A 326 21.28 -10.48 -2.22
N GLY A 327 21.22 -9.23 -2.68
CA GLY A 327 21.72 -8.09 -1.91
C GLY A 327 20.81 -7.70 -0.74
N LEU A 328 19.49 -7.77 -0.92
CA LEU A 328 18.52 -7.36 0.09
C LEU A 328 18.64 -8.19 1.37
N THR A 329 18.68 -9.51 1.21
CA THR A 329 18.70 -10.47 2.32
C THR A 329 20.03 -10.47 3.06
N GLU A 330 21.15 -10.39 2.34
CA GLU A 330 22.48 -10.27 2.94
C GLU A 330 22.56 -9.06 3.87
N ARG A 331 22.07 -7.89 3.42
CA ARG A 331 22.06 -6.68 4.26
C ARG A 331 21.11 -6.81 5.44
N TYR A 332 19.90 -7.32 5.21
CA TYR A 332 18.88 -7.41 6.25
C TYR A 332 19.30 -8.34 7.41
N VAL A 333 19.93 -9.47 7.12
CA VAL A 333 20.38 -10.43 8.15
C VAL A 333 21.55 -9.88 8.97
N ASN A 334 22.36 -8.98 8.38
CA ASN A 334 23.55 -8.39 8.99
C ASN A 334 23.29 -7.08 9.76
N MET A 335 22.04 -6.60 9.82
CA MET A 335 21.61 -5.44 10.62
C MET A 335 21.31 -5.78 12.08
#